data_AF-A0AA88JAJ1-F1
#
_entry.id   AF-A0AA88JAJ1-F1
#
_cell.length_a   1.000
_cell.length_b   1.000
_cell.length_c   1.000
_cell.angle_alpha   90.00
_cell.angle_beta   90.00
_cell.angle_gamma   90.00
#
_symmetry.space_group_name_H-M   'P 1'
#
loop_
_entity.id
_entity.type
_entity.pdbx_description
1 polymer ?
#
loop_
_entity_poly.entity_id
_entity_poly.type
_entity_poly.pdbx_seq_one_letter_code
_entity_poly.pdbx_strand_id
1 'polypeptide(L)'
;MASDPISRKAFIDSSIAIARSYNFHGLDLDWEFPSSTTDMANLGHLFTEWRAAIVEPPSPLYNPTSKISGDSGIMAWIQAGLAADKILFGFPYYGFAWSLVDPDDHGIFAPANGTPIAITVGALGYNQIRKIIKRSSAKTVFNCTIVTDYCYFRNNVWIAYDDTKSISAKVSYAKAKGLRGYFAWNVAFDFKWVLSQTASRAWKA
;
A
#
# COMPACT_ATOMS: atom_id res chain seq x y z
N MET A 1 16.18 10.53 20.86
CA MET A 1 17.18 9.66 20.18
C MET A 1 17.95 10.45 19.10
N ALA A 2 17.30 11.00 18.07
CA ALA A 2 18.04 11.64 16.97
C ALA A 2 18.69 13.01 17.29
N SER A 3 18.19 13.76 18.28
CA SER A 3 18.62 15.13 18.59
C SER A 3 19.98 15.27 19.29
N ASP A 4 20.50 14.20 19.90
CA ASP A 4 21.69 14.25 20.75
C ASP A 4 22.79 13.27 20.26
N PRO A 5 24.06 13.72 20.10
CA PRO A 5 25.14 12.86 19.60
C PRO A 5 25.39 11.59 20.41
N ILE A 6 25.24 11.65 21.75
CA ILE A 6 25.48 10.50 22.63
C ILE A 6 24.43 9.42 22.39
N SER A 7 23.15 9.80 22.37
CA SER A 7 22.05 8.89 22.11
C SER A 7 22.01 8.37 20.67
N ARG A 8 22.45 9.15 19.67
CA ARG A 8 22.67 8.64 18.30
C ARG A 8 23.75 7.56 18.26
N LYS A 9 24.89 7.79 18.93
CA LYS A 9 25.97 6.79 19.01
C LYS A 9 25.46 5.49 19.65
N ALA A 10 24.75 5.60 20.78
CA ALA A 10 24.18 4.44 21.46
C ALA A 10 23.20 3.65 20.56
N PHE A 11 22.33 4.34 19.82
CA PHE A 11 21.42 3.70 18.86
C PHE A 11 22.15 3.00 17.71
N ILE A 12 23.17 3.65 17.13
CA ILE A 12 23.98 3.07 16.05
C ILE A 12 24.72 1.82 16.54
N ASP A 13 25.41 1.91 17.68
CA ASP A 13 26.18 0.80 18.23
C ASP A 13 25.27 -0.39 18.59
N SER A 14 24.11 -0.14 19.22
CA SER A 14 23.16 -1.18 19.61
C SER A 14 22.46 -1.83 18.42
N SER A 15 22.05 -1.06 17.41
CA SER A 15 21.39 -1.62 16.20
C SER A 15 22.34 -2.52 15.40
N ILE A 16 23.62 -2.14 15.26
CA ILE A 16 24.65 -2.99 14.63
C ILE A 16 24.86 -4.28 15.44
N ALA A 17 24.93 -4.18 16.76
CA ALA A 17 25.10 -5.35 17.63
C ALA A 17 23.94 -6.34 17.48
N ILE A 18 22.69 -5.84 17.48
CA ILE A 18 21.48 -6.66 17.26
C ILE A 18 21.48 -7.28 15.87
N ALA A 19 21.77 -6.51 14.81
CA ALA A 19 21.83 -7.04 13.46
C ALA A 19 22.81 -8.21 13.36
N ARG A 20 24.01 -8.06 13.95
CA ARG A 20 25.03 -9.12 13.97
C ARG A 20 24.62 -10.31 14.83
N SER A 21 24.04 -10.11 16.01
CA SER A 21 23.65 -11.21 16.90
C SER A 21 22.58 -12.12 16.30
N TYR A 22 21.73 -11.55 15.43
CA TYR A 22 20.67 -12.29 14.73
C TYR A 22 20.97 -12.57 13.25
N ASN A 23 22.22 -12.36 12.81
CA ASN A 23 22.67 -12.59 11.43
C ASN A 23 21.88 -11.84 10.34
N PHE A 24 21.38 -10.64 10.66
CA PHE A 24 20.84 -9.73 9.65
C PHE A 24 21.96 -9.10 8.84
N HIS A 25 21.76 -9.01 7.52
CA HIS A 25 22.74 -8.44 6.58
C HIS A 25 22.65 -6.91 6.45
N GLY A 26 21.62 -6.30 7.03
CA GLY A 26 21.37 -4.88 6.94
C GLY A 26 20.37 -4.42 8.00
N LEU A 27 20.21 -3.11 8.09
CA LEU A 27 19.23 -2.44 8.94
C LEU A 27 18.35 -1.60 8.04
N ASP A 28 17.05 -1.64 8.30
CA ASP A 28 16.05 -0.76 7.69
C ASP A 28 15.46 0.13 8.79
N LEU A 29 15.32 1.42 8.52
CA LEU A 29 14.82 2.39 9.50
C LEU A 29 13.47 2.89 9.03
N ASP A 30 12.42 2.37 9.66
CA ASP A 30 11.04 2.79 9.43
C ASP A 30 10.59 3.76 10.53
N TRP A 31 10.66 5.06 10.25
CA TRP A 31 10.18 6.12 11.14
C TRP A 31 8.96 6.79 10.51
N GLU A 32 7.77 6.48 11.05
CA GLU A 32 6.47 6.95 10.54
C GLU A 32 5.80 7.98 11.48
N PHE A 33 5.93 9.29 11.30
CA PHE A 33 6.97 10.00 10.56
C PHE A 33 7.71 10.99 11.52
N PRO A 34 8.80 11.65 11.11
CA PRO A 34 9.47 12.68 11.92
C PRO A 34 8.83 14.08 11.79
N SER A 35 8.39 14.74 12.89
CA SER A 35 8.27 16.23 12.96
C SER A 35 7.98 16.78 14.37
N SER A 36 7.07 16.18 15.13
CA SER A 36 6.94 16.21 16.60
C SER A 36 5.98 15.07 16.97
N THR A 37 6.08 14.44 18.14
CA THR A 37 5.22 13.27 18.47
C THR A 37 3.73 13.62 18.48
N THR A 38 3.38 14.87 18.79
CA THR A 38 1.99 15.35 18.86
C THR A 38 1.44 15.69 17.48
N ASP A 39 2.20 16.40 16.65
CA ASP A 39 1.76 16.74 15.29
C ASP A 39 1.68 15.51 14.39
N MET A 40 2.54 14.51 14.64
CA MET A 40 2.51 13.22 13.94
C MET A 40 1.30 12.37 14.31
N ALA A 41 0.94 12.29 15.59
CA ALA A 41 -0.26 11.59 16.02
C ALA A 41 -1.52 12.26 15.44
N ASN A 42 -1.60 13.59 15.52
CA ASN A 42 -2.75 14.34 14.99
C ASN A 42 -2.85 14.27 13.46
N LEU A 43 -1.72 14.30 12.74
CA LEU A 43 -1.70 14.11 11.29
C LEU A 43 -2.06 12.66 10.90
N GLY A 44 -1.62 11.66 11.67
CA GLY A 44 -1.99 10.26 11.48
C GLY A 44 -3.49 10.01 11.73
N HIS A 45 -4.08 10.63 12.76
CA HIS A 45 -5.51 10.60 13.00
C HIS A 45 -6.28 11.29 11.86
N LEU A 46 -5.85 12.49 11.46
CA LEU A 46 -6.43 13.21 10.33
C LEU A 46 -6.37 12.38 9.05
N PHE A 47 -5.24 11.78 8.70
CA PHE A 47 -5.11 10.96 7.49
C PHE A 47 -5.92 9.67 7.57
N THR A 48 -6.06 9.06 8.75
CA THR A 48 -6.91 7.88 8.93
C THR A 48 -8.38 8.23 8.74
N GLU A 49 -8.84 9.32 9.36
CA GLU A 49 -10.21 9.83 9.26
C GLU A 49 -10.52 10.33 7.84
N TRP A 50 -9.57 11.03 7.22
CA TRP A 50 -9.70 11.55 5.87
C TRP A 50 -9.64 10.44 4.81
N ARG A 51 -8.80 9.41 5.00
CA ARG A 51 -8.81 8.19 4.17
C ARG A 51 -10.09 7.38 4.36
N ALA A 52 -10.64 7.31 5.56
CA ALA A 52 -11.95 6.68 5.78
C ALA A 52 -13.08 7.46 5.08
N ALA A 53 -12.95 8.79 4.96
CA ALA A 53 -13.90 9.65 4.28
C ALA A 53 -13.77 9.65 2.74
N ILE A 54 -12.58 9.34 2.19
CA ILE A 54 -12.34 9.29 0.74
C ILE A 54 -12.35 7.84 0.24
N VAL A 55 -13.26 7.53 -0.69
CA VAL A 55 -13.31 6.26 -1.41
C VAL A 55 -12.28 6.24 -2.53
N GLU A 56 -11.03 6.19 -2.11
CA GLU A 56 -9.88 6.06 -2.98
C GLU A 56 -9.22 4.69 -2.75
N PRO A 57 -8.84 3.99 -3.82
CA PRO A 57 -8.01 2.81 -3.70
C PRO A 57 -6.77 3.11 -2.86
N PRO A 58 -6.31 2.16 -2.03
CA PRO A 58 -5.24 2.44 -1.09
C PRO A 58 -3.86 2.60 -1.74
N SER A 59 -3.69 2.17 -2.99
CA SER A 59 -2.38 2.11 -3.66
C SER A 59 -2.41 2.43 -5.16
N PRO A 60 -3.18 3.41 -5.70
CA PRO A 60 -3.25 3.62 -7.14
C PRO A 60 -1.87 3.95 -7.73
N LEU A 61 -1.55 3.38 -8.90
CA LEU A 61 -0.33 3.77 -9.62
C LEU A 61 -0.47 5.18 -10.19
N TYR A 62 -1.62 5.46 -10.77
CA TYR A 62 -1.96 6.77 -11.34
C TYR A 62 -3.23 7.30 -10.71
N ASN A 63 -3.35 8.63 -10.65
CA ASN A 63 -4.58 9.30 -10.23
C ASN A 63 -4.85 10.47 -11.18
N PRO A 64 -5.88 10.42 -12.04
CA PRO A 64 -6.17 11.49 -13.00
C PRO A 64 -6.78 12.73 -12.35
N THR A 65 -7.31 12.62 -11.12
CA THR A 65 -8.03 13.71 -10.45
C THR A 65 -7.17 14.41 -9.39
N SER A 66 -6.03 13.84 -8.98
CA SER A 66 -5.12 14.45 -8.00
C SER A 66 -3.67 14.02 -8.22
N LYS A 67 -2.73 14.64 -7.49
CA LYS A 67 -1.32 14.23 -7.46
C LYS A 67 -1.02 13.14 -6.42
N ILE A 68 -2.01 12.43 -5.91
CA ILE A 68 -1.82 11.36 -4.91
C ILE A 68 -1.85 10.00 -5.62
N SER A 69 -0.67 9.50 -5.98
CA SER A 69 -0.48 8.17 -6.57
C SER A 69 0.96 7.66 -6.38
N GLY A 70 1.19 6.38 -6.71
CA GLY A 70 2.53 5.80 -6.73
C GLY A 70 3.47 6.52 -7.71
N ASP A 71 3.01 6.78 -8.93
CA ASP A 71 3.79 7.49 -9.96
C ASP A 71 4.16 8.91 -9.52
N SER A 72 3.20 9.70 -9.04
CA SER A 72 3.48 11.08 -8.62
C SER A 72 4.47 11.15 -7.45
N GLY A 73 4.37 10.23 -6.49
CA GLY A 73 5.30 10.12 -5.37
C GLY A 73 6.73 9.75 -5.83
N ILE A 74 6.85 8.76 -6.71
CA ILE A 74 8.15 8.34 -7.28
C ILE A 74 8.77 9.49 -8.09
N MET A 75 7.99 10.14 -8.95
CA MET A 75 8.46 11.25 -9.77
C MET A 75 8.86 12.46 -8.93
N ALA A 76 8.18 12.73 -7.81
CA ALA A 76 8.55 13.80 -6.89
C ALA A 76 9.93 13.55 -6.26
N TRP A 77 10.23 12.32 -5.83
CA TRP A 77 11.56 11.96 -5.33
C TRP A 77 12.66 12.12 -6.39
N ILE A 78 12.38 11.70 -7.62
CA ILE A 78 13.32 11.86 -8.74
C ILE A 78 13.56 13.34 -9.04
N GLN A 79 12.51 14.16 -9.06
CA GLN A 79 12.61 15.61 -9.27
C GLN A 79 13.38 16.31 -8.15
N ALA A 80 13.33 15.79 -6.93
CA ALA A 80 14.14 16.26 -5.80
C ALA A 80 15.61 15.81 -5.87
N GLY A 81 16.00 15.03 -6.88
CA GLY A 81 17.38 14.59 -7.13
C GLY A 81 17.73 13.18 -6.66
N LEU A 82 16.76 12.39 -6.18
CA LEU A 82 17.00 10.98 -5.85
C LEU A 82 17.12 10.16 -7.14
N ALA A 83 18.26 9.49 -7.32
CA ALA A 83 18.45 8.61 -8.46
C ALA A 83 17.44 7.45 -8.43
N ALA A 84 16.84 7.15 -9.60
CA ALA A 84 15.81 6.13 -9.74
C ALA A 84 16.26 4.74 -9.23
N ASP A 85 17.52 4.38 -9.47
CA ASP A 85 18.14 3.11 -9.05
C ASP A 85 18.38 2.98 -7.53
N LYS A 86 17.96 4.00 -6.75
CA LYS A 86 17.89 3.98 -5.29
C LYS A 86 16.46 3.88 -4.74
N ILE A 87 15.45 3.83 -5.59
CA ILE A 87 14.04 3.78 -5.20
C ILE A 87 13.51 2.36 -5.33
N LEU A 88 12.86 1.85 -4.28
CA LEU A 88 12.06 0.62 -4.33
C LEU A 88 10.57 0.99 -4.36
N PHE A 89 9.81 0.48 -5.32
CA PHE A 89 8.37 0.74 -5.37
C PHE A 89 7.62 -0.20 -4.41
N GLY A 90 7.03 0.37 -3.35
CA GLY A 90 6.21 -0.37 -2.39
C GLY A 90 4.77 -0.55 -2.85
N PHE A 91 4.19 -1.73 -2.62
CA PHE A 91 2.76 -1.97 -2.77
C PHE A 91 2.20 -2.89 -1.66
N PRO A 92 0.91 -2.73 -1.30
CA PRO A 92 0.29 -3.51 -0.24
C PRO A 92 -0.19 -4.88 -0.73
N TYR A 93 -0.10 -5.89 0.13
CA TYR A 93 -0.84 -7.15 0.02
C TYR A 93 -2.11 -7.12 0.86
N TYR A 94 -2.69 -5.94 1.04
CA TYR A 94 -3.95 -5.73 1.73
C TYR A 94 -4.79 -4.70 0.98
N GLY A 95 -6.05 -4.61 1.38
CA GLY A 95 -7.01 -3.63 0.90
C GLY A 95 -7.83 -3.05 2.04
N PHE A 96 -8.80 -2.20 1.69
CA PHE A 96 -9.75 -1.64 2.64
C PHE A 96 -11.18 -1.79 2.11
N ALA A 97 -12.13 -1.80 3.02
CA ALA A 97 -13.55 -1.95 2.71
C ALA A 97 -14.34 -0.70 3.06
N TRP A 98 -15.28 -0.36 2.20
CA TRP A 98 -16.20 0.76 2.33
C TRP A 98 -17.64 0.30 2.11
N SER A 99 -18.58 0.97 2.78
CA SER A 99 -20.01 0.82 2.58
C SER A 99 -20.50 1.89 1.61
N LEU A 100 -20.80 1.53 0.36
CA LEU A 100 -21.33 2.46 -0.64
C LEU A 100 -22.63 3.12 -0.15
N VAL A 101 -22.81 4.40 -0.51
CA VAL A 101 -24.06 5.13 -0.30
C VAL A 101 -25.11 4.62 -1.30
N ASP A 102 -24.73 4.48 -2.56
CA ASP A 102 -25.55 3.94 -3.64
C ASP A 102 -24.93 2.64 -4.18
N PRO A 103 -25.58 1.48 -3.99
CA PRO A 103 -25.21 0.20 -4.59
C PRO A 103 -24.93 0.21 -6.10
N ASP A 104 -25.65 1.05 -6.85
CA ASP A 104 -25.58 1.10 -8.30
C ASP A 104 -24.42 2.00 -8.78
N ASP A 105 -23.93 2.89 -7.91
CA ASP A 105 -22.65 3.58 -8.08
C ASP A 105 -21.54 2.82 -7.35
N HIS A 106 -20.91 1.89 -8.07
CA HIS A 106 -19.84 1.04 -7.55
C HIS A 106 -18.50 1.29 -8.25
N GLY A 107 -18.35 2.47 -8.88
CA GLY A 107 -17.13 2.90 -9.54
C GLY A 107 -15.99 3.23 -8.56
N ILE A 108 -14.80 3.49 -9.11
CA ILE A 108 -13.76 4.18 -8.34
C ILE A 108 -14.29 5.59 -8.01
N PHE A 109 -14.10 6.04 -6.76
CA PHE A 109 -14.62 7.31 -6.22
C PHE A 109 -16.14 7.35 -5.97
N ALA A 110 -16.84 6.22 -6.07
CA ALA A 110 -18.24 6.15 -5.66
C ALA A 110 -18.41 6.59 -4.21
N PRO A 111 -19.46 7.37 -3.85
CA PRO A 111 -19.67 7.80 -2.48
C PRO A 111 -19.83 6.61 -1.52
N ALA A 112 -19.17 6.67 -0.36
CA ALA A 112 -19.34 5.68 0.71
C ALA A 112 -19.52 6.33 2.08
N ASN A 113 -20.04 5.54 3.01
CA ASN A 113 -20.28 5.91 4.39
C ASN A 113 -19.58 4.91 5.33
N GLY A 114 -18.28 5.13 5.53
CA GLY A 114 -17.45 4.37 6.47
C GLY A 114 -17.25 2.90 6.11
N THR A 115 -16.79 2.12 7.09
CA THR A 115 -16.52 0.68 6.93
C THR A 115 -17.82 -0.13 7.06
N PRO A 116 -18.04 -1.16 6.21
CA PRO A 116 -19.20 -2.03 6.33
C PRO A 116 -19.27 -2.73 7.69
N ILE A 117 -20.47 -2.76 8.30
CA ILE A 117 -20.72 -3.38 9.62
C ILE A 117 -20.26 -4.85 9.68
N ALA A 118 -20.37 -5.58 8.57
CA ALA A 118 -20.02 -6.99 8.49
C ALA A 118 -18.50 -7.26 8.38
N ILE A 119 -17.67 -6.21 8.35
CA ILE A 119 -16.22 -6.29 8.17
C ILE A 119 -15.55 -5.60 9.35
N THR A 120 -14.56 -6.25 9.96
CA THR A 120 -13.74 -5.64 11.01
C THR A 120 -13.05 -4.40 10.46
N VAL A 121 -13.11 -3.29 11.21
CA VAL A 121 -12.45 -2.03 10.85
C VAL A 121 -10.95 -2.25 10.65
N GLY A 122 -10.41 -1.75 9.54
CA GLY A 122 -8.99 -1.79 9.22
C GLY A 122 -8.65 -2.48 7.89
N ALA A 123 -7.36 -2.78 7.73
CA ALA A 123 -6.83 -3.43 6.55
C ALA A 123 -7.27 -4.90 6.46
N LEU A 124 -7.67 -5.32 5.26
CA LEU A 124 -7.97 -6.72 4.93
C LEU A 124 -6.80 -7.30 4.15
N GLY A 125 -6.14 -8.32 4.69
CA GLY A 125 -5.10 -9.04 3.95
C GLY A 125 -5.66 -9.64 2.67
N TYR A 126 -4.87 -9.69 1.60
CA TYR A 126 -5.30 -10.22 0.30
C TYR A 126 -5.80 -11.67 0.43
N ASN A 127 -5.22 -12.48 1.32
CA ASN A 127 -5.69 -13.82 1.66
C ASN A 127 -7.12 -13.85 2.25
N GLN A 128 -7.57 -12.81 2.95
CA GLN A 128 -8.94 -12.64 3.46
C GLN A 128 -9.83 -12.17 2.32
N ILE A 129 -9.38 -11.19 1.53
CA ILE A 129 -10.12 -10.67 0.37
C ILE A 129 -10.44 -11.81 -0.61
N ARG A 130 -9.49 -12.68 -0.92
CA ARG A 130 -9.72 -13.86 -1.78
C ARG A 130 -10.75 -14.83 -1.21
N LYS A 131 -10.80 -15.01 0.11
CA LYS A 131 -11.83 -15.83 0.77
C LYS A 131 -13.19 -15.15 0.73
N ILE A 132 -13.25 -13.82 0.90
CA ILE A 132 -14.47 -13.02 0.80
C ILE A 132 -15.04 -13.13 -0.61
N ILE A 133 -14.25 -12.82 -1.64
CA ILE A 133 -14.66 -12.91 -3.04
C ILE A 133 -15.28 -14.27 -3.36
N LYS A 134 -14.64 -15.36 -2.90
CA LYS A 134 -15.16 -16.72 -3.12
C LYS A 134 -16.48 -16.98 -2.38
N ARG A 135 -16.63 -16.50 -1.14
CA ARG A 135 -17.81 -16.77 -0.30
C ARG A 135 -19.01 -15.90 -0.64
N SER A 136 -18.78 -14.68 -1.10
CA SER A 136 -19.85 -13.72 -1.43
C SER A 136 -20.19 -13.67 -2.91
N SER A 137 -19.47 -14.40 -3.76
CA SER A 137 -19.56 -14.31 -5.21
C SER A 137 -19.39 -12.86 -5.70
N ALA A 138 -18.44 -12.13 -5.09
CA ALA A 138 -18.22 -10.72 -5.39
C ALA A 138 -17.81 -10.53 -6.86
N LYS A 139 -18.32 -9.46 -7.47
CA LYS A 139 -17.84 -9.00 -8.77
C LYS A 139 -16.49 -8.34 -8.58
N THR A 140 -15.49 -8.72 -9.37
CA THR A 140 -14.13 -8.17 -9.32
C THR A 140 -13.84 -7.35 -10.57
N VAL A 141 -13.21 -6.20 -10.42
CA VAL A 141 -12.91 -5.28 -11.51
C VAL A 141 -11.46 -4.83 -11.40
N PHE A 142 -10.73 -4.91 -12.51
CA PHE A 142 -9.44 -4.26 -12.69
C PHE A 142 -9.65 -2.91 -13.37
N ASN A 143 -9.21 -1.83 -12.74
CA ASN A 143 -9.24 -0.51 -13.34
C ASN A 143 -7.87 -0.20 -13.96
N CYS A 144 -7.78 -0.15 -15.28
CA CYS A 144 -6.52 0.11 -16.00
C CYS A 144 -6.09 1.59 -15.96
N THR A 145 -7.01 2.53 -15.74
CA THR A 145 -6.70 3.97 -15.68
C THR A 145 -5.84 4.30 -14.47
N ILE A 146 -6.16 3.74 -13.30
CA ILE A 146 -5.43 3.99 -12.04
C ILE A 146 -4.58 2.80 -11.58
N VAL A 147 -4.72 1.65 -12.25
CA VAL A 147 -3.98 0.40 -12.00
C VAL A 147 -4.17 -0.11 -10.57
N THR A 148 -5.41 -0.49 -10.28
CA THR A 148 -5.83 -1.12 -9.02
C THR A 148 -6.94 -2.11 -9.31
N ASP A 149 -7.21 -3.00 -8.36
CA ASP A 149 -8.36 -3.88 -8.37
C ASP A 149 -9.37 -3.45 -7.30
N TYR A 150 -10.63 -3.78 -7.53
CA TYR A 150 -11.66 -3.70 -6.50
C TYR A 150 -12.69 -4.82 -6.67
N CYS A 151 -13.44 -5.11 -5.61
CA CYS A 151 -14.59 -5.98 -5.68
C CYS A 151 -15.77 -5.40 -4.92
N TYR A 152 -16.98 -5.82 -5.31
CA TYR A 152 -18.21 -5.36 -4.67
C TYR A 152 -19.27 -6.46 -4.60
N PHE A 153 -20.07 -6.45 -3.53
CA PHE A 153 -21.07 -7.47 -3.23
C PHE A 153 -22.09 -7.01 -2.17
N ARG A 154 -23.15 -7.81 -1.96
CA ARG A 154 -24.20 -7.59 -0.92
C ARG A 154 -24.73 -6.15 -0.89
N ASN A 155 -25.08 -5.64 -2.07
CA ASN A 155 -25.60 -4.32 -2.36
C ASN A 155 -24.68 -3.15 -2.02
N ASN A 156 -23.94 -3.10 -0.92
CA ASN A 156 -23.16 -1.90 -0.58
C ASN A 156 -21.73 -2.16 -0.12
N VAL A 157 -21.23 -3.40 -0.14
CA VAL A 157 -19.84 -3.65 0.25
C VAL A 157 -18.93 -3.46 -0.94
N TRP A 158 -17.91 -2.63 -0.79
CA TRP A 158 -16.89 -2.36 -1.79
C TRP A 158 -15.49 -2.48 -1.17
N ILE A 159 -14.57 -3.16 -1.84
CA ILE A 159 -13.21 -3.41 -1.35
C ILE A 159 -12.20 -3.09 -2.44
N ALA A 160 -11.29 -2.14 -2.21
CA ALA A 160 -10.15 -1.90 -3.09
C ALA A 160 -8.88 -2.57 -2.58
N TYR A 161 -8.11 -3.13 -3.50
CA TYR A 161 -6.88 -3.90 -3.24
C TYR A 161 -6.03 -4.03 -4.50
N ASP A 162 -4.85 -4.64 -4.38
CA ASP A 162 -4.05 -5.07 -5.52
C ASP A 162 -4.23 -6.58 -5.78
N ASP A 163 -4.56 -6.94 -7.02
CA ASP A 163 -4.58 -8.32 -7.53
C ASP A 163 -3.44 -8.54 -8.55
N THR A 164 -3.38 -9.71 -9.18
CA THR A 164 -2.28 -10.08 -10.07
C THR A 164 -2.07 -9.11 -11.24
N LYS A 165 -3.13 -8.47 -11.75
CA LYS A 165 -3.05 -7.53 -12.88
C LYS A 165 -2.38 -6.22 -12.47
N SER A 166 -2.82 -5.61 -11.38
CA SER A 166 -2.23 -4.38 -10.85
C SER A 166 -0.80 -4.61 -10.34
N ILE A 167 -0.53 -5.71 -9.65
CA ILE A 167 0.84 -6.07 -9.24
C ILE A 167 1.77 -6.21 -10.46
N SER A 168 1.35 -6.96 -11.48
CA SER A 168 2.16 -7.10 -12.69
C SER A 168 2.43 -5.75 -13.35
N ALA A 169 1.42 -4.89 -13.49
CA ALA A 169 1.56 -3.58 -14.11
C ALA A 169 2.47 -2.63 -13.30
N LYS A 170 2.35 -2.62 -11.98
CA LYS A 170 3.20 -1.83 -11.07
C LYS A 170 4.67 -2.27 -11.11
N VAL A 171 4.92 -3.57 -11.17
CA VAL A 171 6.27 -4.12 -11.27
C VAL A 171 6.89 -3.80 -12.64
N SER A 172 6.12 -3.95 -13.72
CA SER A 172 6.55 -3.53 -15.06
C SER A 172 6.83 -2.03 -15.14
N TYR A 173 6.01 -1.20 -14.49
CA TYR A 173 6.26 0.23 -14.35
C TYR A 173 7.60 0.51 -13.64
N ALA A 174 7.84 -0.12 -12.49
CA ALA A 174 9.09 0.07 -11.73
C ALA A 174 10.32 -0.32 -12.56
N LYS A 175 10.23 -1.43 -13.30
CA LYS A 175 11.30 -1.88 -14.21
C LYS A 175 11.53 -0.87 -15.34
N ALA A 176 10.46 -0.42 -16.00
CA ALA A 176 10.54 0.54 -17.11
C ALA A 176 11.10 1.91 -16.67
N LYS A 177 10.86 2.32 -15.43
CA LYS A 177 11.39 3.56 -14.84
C LYS A 177 12.84 3.43 -14.34
N GLY A 178 13.46 2.26 -14.45
CA GLY A 178 14.81 2.02 -13.95
C GLY A 178 14.90 2.09 -12.43
N LEU A 179 13.82 1.77 -11.71
CA LEU A 179 13.84 1.72 -10.24
C LEU A 179 14.70 0.54 -9.76
N ARG A 180 15.16 0.61 -8.51
CA ARG A 180 15.97 -0.46 -7.90
C ARG A 180 15.24 -1.80 -7.83
N GLY A 181 13.92 -1.75 -7.73
CA GLY A 181 13.08 -2.90 -7.42
C GLY A 181 11.73 -2.51 -6.85
N TYR A 182 11.17 -3.44 -6.09
CA TYR A 182 9.91 -3.29 -5.39
C TYR A 182 9.99 -4.00 -4.03
N PHE A 183 9.05 -3.68 -3.14
CA PHE A 183 8.82 -4.41 -1.90
C PHE A 183 7.32 -4.54 -1.63
N ALA A 184 6.94 -5.50 -0.79
CA ALA A 184 5.54 -5.79 -0.48
C ALA A 184 5.26 -5.74 1.02
N TRP A 185 4.19 -5.05 1.43
CA TRP A 185 3.72 -5.03 2.81
C TRP A 185 2.38 -5.76 2.97
N ASN A 186 2.29 -6.86 3.70
CA ASN A 186 3.39 -7.74 4.05
C ASN A 186 3.12 -9.15 3.53
N VAL A 187 4.18 -9.96 3.46
CA VAL A 187 4.18 -11.28 2.83
C VAL A 187 3.13 -12.24 3.42
N ALA A 188 2.77 -12.11 4.71
CA ALA A 188 1.80 -12.99 5.35
C ALA A 188 0.36 -12.77 4.84
N PHE A 189 0.08 -11.61 4.25
CA PHE A 189 -1.22 -11.31 3.67
C PHE A 189 -1.41 -11.87 2.26
N ASP A 190 -0.37 -12.39 1.61
CA ASP A 190 -0.50 -13.00 0.30
C ASP A 190 -1.33 -14.31 0.35
N PHE A 191 -2.07 -14.59 -0.71
CA PHE A 191 -2.84 -15.81 -0.86
C PHE A 191 -2.01 -16.86 -1.59
N LYS A 192 -1.38 -17.77 -0.83
CA LYS A 192 -0.54 -18.84 -1.39
C LYS A 192 0.57 -18.31 -2.31
N TRP A 193 1.21 -17.20 -1.92
CA TRP A 193 2.32 -16.57 -2.64
C TRP A 193 1.98 -16.07 -4.05
N VAL A 194 0.70 -15.92 -4.41
CA VAL A 194 0.32 -15.61 -5.80
C VAL A 194 0.76 -14.20 -6.21
N LEU A 195 0.65 -13.21 -5.33
CA LEU A 195 1.12 -11.85 -5.63
C LEU A 195 2.65 -11.80 -5.67
N SER A 196 3.30 -12.51 -4.75
CA SER A 196 4.76 -12.62 -4.66
C SER A 196 5.37 -13.24 -5.93
N GLN A 197 4.79 -14.35 -6.39
CA GLN A 197 5.22 -15.01 -7.62
C GLN A 197 4.93 -14.15 -8.86
N THR A 198 3.79 -13.45 -8.87
CA THR A 198 3.43 -12.55 -9.97
C THR A 198 4.44 -11.43 -10.09
N ALA A 199 4.78 -10.77 -8.97
CA ALA A 199 5.79 -9.72 -8.95
C ALA A 199 7.17 -10.24 -9.40
N SER A 200 7.60 -11.40 -8.91
CA SER A 200 8.87 -12.01 -9.31
C SER A 200 8.95 -12.30 -10.81
N ARG A 201 7.87 -12.82 -11.40
CA ARG A 201 7.79 -13.10 -12.84
C ARG A 201 7.78 -11.83 -13.67
N ALA A 202 6.97 -10.84 -13.29
CA ALA A 202 6.87 -9.57 -14.01
C ALA A 202 8.19 -8.78 -14.04
N TRP A 203 9.04 -8.92 -13.01
CA TRP A 203 10.37 -8.30 -13.00
C TRP A 203 11.36 -9.01 -13.94
N LYS A 204 11.25 -10.33 -14.05
CA LYS A 204 12.15 -11.17 -14.88
C LYS A 204 11.80 -11.15 -16.37
N ALA A 205 10.54 -10.90 -16.72
CA ALA A 205 10.06 -10.76 -18.09
C ALA A 205 10.64 -9.52 -18.76
#